data_AF-A0A382A8L8-F1
#
_entry.id   AF-A0A382A8L8-F1
#
_cell.length_a   1.000
_cell.length_b   1.000
_cell.length_c   1.000
_cell.angle_alpha   90.00
_cell.angle_beta   90.00
_cell.angle_gamma   90.00
#
_symmetry.space_group_name_H-M   'P 1'
#
loop_
_entity.id
_entity.type
_entity.pdbx_description
1 polymer ?
#
loop_
_entity_poly.entity_id
_entity_poly.type
_entity_poly.pdbx_seq_one_letter_code
_entity_poly.pdbx_strand_id
1 'polypeptide(L)'
;MIEYFAIFFARLENLINRRRSFSAIVVVIVGVLLTDILFHYFYPSISIYLDQQFGIGINDHQKVDLTFAPEIWGGVLATVLGTLIIVIAIAAESTPKLMDLFVKDWLSLIFIWFLILASIHAIIIMYYFEPLDRISSVILNTYVYLPLSIIFSLPYIFYILLYSKTDNVIKKLYTLNVNDIKRLQKKSIHISMQNTDAVEHYQYSLMATIDQFDDLLEYISFKEAQTEIIRRVGDTIRVYMENKNLISQNFFSATQTVRLNPTFRTYVENQYKELEERKTFYEVKSFRMMGNAYIRKMDKGEYELASLIVSEVVNIGLLALKLNHENLITDINIRFNTFMRFAIKHAIRNNEPRNLYNLAFHYSLLLQGYVDYKKIDLLKQGYFYFKYYGNEIYKHAANNPSLYFIVDTLTSELKKISILISEKEWNDEIQEHLLGEILQLDNPPDYPKDNLDQNINNGVRVLQIGLALYYINIEKPKFAEIIISDVLDDLAHFDNKTYLKMMDSLYNRIRFSGPTFWEDTDRGNTNIYYSPDSDFIDDFKIILSKQMKKRLAELDRDVQFLRLELDKLQTKDKDGKLTQAEKIKMIELTEQISTRRKTFFIG
;
A
#
# COMPACT_ATOMS: atom_id res chain seq x y z
N MET A 1 30.17 21.16 28.04
CA MET A 1 30.20 22.39 27.21
C MET A 1 29.75 22.11 25.77
N ILE A 2 30.35 21.15 25.05
CA ILE A 2 29.98 20.78 23.67
C ILE A 2 28.52 20.32 23.56
N GLU A 3 28.01 19.54 24.51
CA GLU A 3 26.59 19.12 24.52
C GLU A 3 25.63 20.28 24.74
N TYR A 4 25.97 21.25 25.59
CA TYR A 4 25.16 22.46 25.79
C TYR A 4 25.11 23.32 24.52
N PHE A 5 26.24 23.47 23.81
CA PHE A 5 26.26 24.14 22.52
C PHE A 5 25.45 23.38 21.46
N ALA A 6 25.57 22.04 21.40
CA ALA A 6 24.79 21.23 20.46
C ALA A 6 23.28 21.31 20.74
N ILE A 7 22.86 21.32 22.01
CA ILE A 7 21.45 21.50 22.41
C ILE A 7 20.98 22.92 22.08
N PHE A 8 21.81 23.94 22.31
CA PHE A 8 21.50 25.32 21.98
C PHE A 8 21.33 25.52 20.48
N PHE A 9 22.27 25.04 19.66
CA PHE A 9 22.17 25.09 18.20
C PHE A 9 20.99 24.27 17.67
N ALA A 10 20.72 23.09 18.22
CA ALA A 10 19.54 22.30 17.83
C ALA A 10 18.23 23.00 18.20
N ARG A 11 18.15 23.67 19.36
CA ARG A 11 16.99 24.48 19.75
C ARG A 11 16.84 25.72 18.86
N LEU A 12 17.95 26.37 18.51
CA LEU A 12 17.96 27.51 17.60
C LEU A 12 17.51 27.10 16.19
N GLU A 13 18.04 26.00 15.66
CA GLU A 13 17.66 25.43 14.36
C GLU A 13 16.18 25.04 14.35
N ASN A 14 15.68 24.45 15.44
CA ASN A 14 14.27 24.11 15.57
C ASN A 14 13.37 25.35 15.67
N LEU A 15 13.80 26.39 16.37
CA LEU A 15 13.08 27.67 16.47
C LEU A 15 13.02 28.40 15.12
N ILE A 16 14.15 28.43 14.40
CA ILE A 16 14.25 28.96 13.04
C ILE A 16 13.30 28.21 12.10
N ASN A 17 13.28 26.87 12.18
CA ASN A 17 12.38 26.05 11.38
C ASN A 17 10.90 26.20 11.75
N ARG A 18 10.59 26.43 13.04
CA ARG A 18 9.22 26.64 13.51
C ARG A 18 8.67 28.00 13.12
N ARG A 19 9.53 29.03 13.05
CA ARG A 19 9.16 30.41 12.68
C ARG A 19 9.93 30.87 11.44
N ARG A 20 9.86 30.09 10.35
CA ARG A 20 10.62 30.36 9.12
C ARG A 20 10.38 31.76 8.54
N SER A 21 9.13 32.18 8.40
CA SER A 21 8.82 33.51 7.86
C SER A 21 9.43 34.62 8.72
N PHE A 22 9.24 34.58 10.04
CA PHE A 22 9.86 35.56 10.94
C PHE A 22 11.39 35.53 10.88
N SER A 23 11.98 34.35 10.80
CA SER A 23 13.44 34.21 10.69
C SER A 23 13.95 34.79 9.36
N ALA A 24 13.22 34.59 8.26
CA ALA A 24 13.53 35.18 6.96
C ALA A 24 13.45 36.71 7.01
N ILE A 25 12.42 37.29 7.66
CA ILE A 25 12.34 38.74 7.90
C ILE A 25 13.62 39.24 8.57
N VAL A 26 13.98 38.64 9.71
CA VAL A 26 15.16 39.07 10.48
C VAL A 26 16.43 38.97 9.66
N VAL A 27 16.62 37.87 8.92
CA VAL A 27 17.78 37.67 8.03
C VAL A 27 17.84 38.75 6.97
N VAL A 28 16.72 39.08 6.32
CA VAL A 28 16.68 40.10 5.28
C VAL A 28 16.88 41.50 5.85
N ILE A 29 16.29 41.83 7.00
CA ILE A 29 16.51 43.13 7.68
C ILE A 29 18.00 43.31 7.96
N VAL A 30 18.63 42.32 8.59
CA VAL A 30 20.07 42.36 8.88
C VAL A 30 20.87 42.45 7.58
N GLY A 31 20.49 41.69 6.55
CA GLY A 31 21.11 41.73 5.23
C GLY A 31 21.08 43.11 4.60
N VAL A 32 19.90 43.74 4.49
CA VAL A 32 19.71 45.08 3.90
C VAL A 32 20.45 46.15 4.68
N LEU A 33 20.43 46.11 6.02
CA LEU A 33 21.16 47.07 6.85
C LEU A 33 22.68 46.92 6.70
N LEU A 34 23.20 45.69 6.73
CA LEU A 34 24.64 45.45 6.59
C LEU A 34 25.14 45.87 5.21
N THR A 35 24.40 45.55 4.16
CA THR A 35 24.74 45.92 2.79
C THR A 35 24.68 47.42 2.57
N ASP A 36 23.70 48.13 3.16
CA ASP A 36 23.65 49.59 3.15
C ASP A 36 24.85 50.23 3.86
N ILE A 37 25.18 49.76 5.07
CA ILE A 37 26.33 50.26 5.84
C ILE A 37 27.64 50.01 5.10
N LEU A 38 27.83 48.81 4.55
CA LEU A 38 29.03 48.46 3.79
C LEU A 38 29.13 49.29 2.52
N PHE A 39 28.03 49.45 1.78
CA PHE A 39 28.03 50.24 0.56
C PHE A 39 28.36 51.70 0.85
N HIS A 40 27.79 52.28 1.92
CA HIS A 40 28.12 53.63 2.37
C HIS A 40 29.62 53.79 2.69
N TYR A 41 30.22 52.82 3.38
CA TYR A 41 31.64 52.84 3.70
C TYR A 41 32.54 52.79 2.46
N PHE A 42 32.19 51.99 1.45
CA PHE A 42 32.97 51.88 0.22
C PHE A 42 32.61 52.94 -0.84
N TYR A 43 31.49 53.65 -0.68
CA TYR A 43 30.97 54.60 -1.66
C TYR A 43 31.97 55.67 -2.10
N PRO A 44 32.79 56.29 -1.22
CA PRO A 44 33.79 57.26 -1.66
C PRO A 44 34.80 56.68 -2.66
N SER A 45 35.23 55.44 -2.44
CA SER A 45 36.16 54.75 -3.34
C SER A 45 35.49 54.42 -4.68
N ILE A 46 34.24 53.99 -4.65
CA ILE A 46 33.43 53.72 -5.84
C ILE A 46 33.24 55.00 -6.66
N SER A 47 32.92 56.12 -5.99
CA SER A 47 32.70 57.39 -6.68
C SER A 47 33.97 57.94 -7.31
N ILE A 48 35.14 57.83 -6.65
CA ILE A 48 36.42 58.25 -7.24
C ILE A 48 36.73 57.41 -8.48
N TYR A 49 36.49 56.10 -8.41
CA TYR A 49 36.68 55.21 -9.55
C TYR A 49 35.77 55.58 -10.74
N LEU A 50 34.48 55.82 -10.48
CA LEU A 50 33.52 56.21 -11.52
C LEU A 50 33.88 57.57 -12.15
N ASP A 51 34.35 58.52 -11.35
CA ASP A 51 34.79 59.83 -11.83
C ASP A 51 36.03 59.70 -12.75
N GLN A 52 37.01 58.89 -12.33
CA GLN A 52 38.24 58.67 -13.11
C GLN A 52 38.02 57.90 -14.42
N GLN A 53 37.10 56.92 -14.44
CA GLN A 53 36.88 56.07 -15.61
C GLN A 53 35.80 56.62 -16.56
N PHE A 54 34.77 57.26 -16.02
CA PHE A 54 33.57 57.65 -16.76
C PHE A 54 33.21 59.14 -16.62
N GLY A 55 33.94 59.91 -15.81
CA GLY A 55 33.66 61.33 -15.55
C GLY A 55 32.37 61.57 -14.76
N ILE A 56 31.91 60.57 -13.99
CA ILE A 56 30.68 60.64 -13.18
C ILE A 56 31.05 60.90 -11.72
N GLY A 57 30.82 62.12 -11.26
CA GLY A 57 31.16 62.55 -9.90
C GLY A 57 30.01 62.46 -8.89
N ILE A 58 30.31 62.70 -7.61
CA ILE A 58 29.29 62.75 -6.53
C ILE A 58 28.19 63.78 -6.82
N ASN A 59 28.56 64.90 -7.43
CA ASN A 59 27.62 65.97 -7.80
C ASN A 59 26.59 65.52 -8.84
N ASP A 60 26.90 64.51 -9.65
CA ASP A 60 25.95 63.95 -10.63
C ASP A 60 25.02 62.93 -9.97
N HIS A 61 25.51 62.20 -8.96
CA HIS A 61 24.67 61.32 -8.14
C HIS A 61 23.65 62.09 -7.29
N GLN A 62 23.95 63.32 -6.87
CA GLN A 62 23.01 64.19 -6.14
C GLN A 62 21.87 64.73 -7.01
N LYS A 63 22.03 64.73 -8.34
CA LYS A 63 21.01 65.22 -9.28
C LYS A 63 20.00 64.14 -9.68
N VAL A 64 20.16 62.91 -9.19
CA VAL A 64 19.25 61.81 -9.49
C VAL A 64 17.90 62.09 -8.87
N ASP A 65 16.84 62.14 -9.69
CA ASP A 65 15.46 62.25 -9.21
C ASP A 65 15.10 61.00 -8.41
N LEU A 66 14.55 61.19 -7.21
CA LEU A 66 14.23 60.12 -6.26
C LEU A 66 12.75 59.83 -6.16
N THR A 67 11.92 60.68 -6.75
CA THR A 67 10.46 60.62 -6.59
C THR A 67 9.83 59.40 -7.25
N PHE A 68 10.47 58.88 -8.31
CA PHE A 68 9.98 57.72 -9.05
C PHE A 68 10.25 56.38 -8.35
N ALA A 69 11.30 56.27 -7.52
CA ALA A 69 11.79 54.97 -7.05
C ALA A 69 10.75 54.21 -6.20
N PRO A 70 10.05 54.83 -5.25
CA PRO A 70 8.97 54.15 -4.52
C PRO A 70 7.82 53.68 -5.42
N GLU A 71 7.48 54.42 -6.47
CA GLU A 71 6.43 54.06 -7.42
C GLU A 71 6.81 52.82 -8.24
N ILE A 72 8.04 52.77 -8.76
CA ILE A 72 8.53 51.59 -9.49
C ILE A 72 8.63 50.37 -8.57
N TRP A 73 9.10 50.54 -7.33
CA TRP A 73 9.08 49.46 -6.34
C TRP A 73 7.66 48.94 -6.07
N GLY A 74 6.69 49.84 -5.96
CA GLY A 74 5.27 49.50 -5.87
C GLY A 74 4.80 48.67 -7.07
N GLY A 75 5.19 49.06 -8.28
CA GLY A 75 4.89 48.32 -9.51
C GLY A 75 5.52 46.92 -9.56
N VAL A 76 6.79 46.77 -9.19
CA VAL A 76 7.48 45.47 -9.11
C VAL A 76 6.80 44.57 -8.08
N LEU A 77 6.53 45.10 -6.90
CA LEU A 77 5.88 44.37 -5.80
C LEU A 77 4.46 43.95 -6.18
N ALA A 78 3.67 44.83 -6.81
CA ALA A 78 2.33 44.53 -7.30
C ALA A 78 2.36 43.44 -8.38
N THR A 79 3.32 43.50 -9.31
CA THR A 79 3.45 42.51 -10.40
C THR A 79 3.82 41.13 -9.85
N VAL A 80 4.82 41.07 -8.95
CA VAL A 80 5.26 39.82 -8.35
C VAL A 80 4.15 39.24 -7.47
N LEU A 81 3.64 40.00 -6.49
CA LEU A 81 2.59 39.50 -5.59
C LEU A 81 1.30 39.17 -6.32
N GLY A 82 0.88 40.00 -7.29
CA GLY A 82 -0.31 39.76 -8.09
C GLY A 82 -0.22 38.45 -8.88
N THR A 83 0.93 38.21 -9.53
CA THR A 83 1.16 36.97 -10.27
C THR A 83 1.17 35.76 -9.33
N LEU A 84 1.84 35.86 -8.17
CA LEU A 84 1.85 34.78 -7.18
C LEU A 84 0.46 34.44 -6.66
N ILE A 85 -0.35 35.45 -6.35
CA ILE A 85 -1.72 35.25 -5.87
C ILE A 85 -2.52 34.47 -6.92
N ILE A 86 -2.42 34.85 -8.19
CA ILE A 86 -3.11 34.17 -9.29
C ILE A 86 -2.62 32.73 -9.43
N VAL A 87 -1.30 32.52 -9.50
CA VAL A 87 -0.72 31.18 -9.68
C VAL A 87 -1.06 30.26 -8.51
N ILE A 88 -0.94 30.76 -7.28
CA ILE A 88 -1.28 29.99 -6.08
C ILE A 88 -2.77 29.71 -6.03
N ALA A 89 -3.64 30.65 -6.40
CA ALA A 89 -5.08 30.43 -6.43
C ALA A 89 -5.46 29.31 -7.43
N ILE A 90 -4.93 29.37 -8.65
CA ILE A 90 -5.16 28.33 -9.67
C ILE A 90 -4.60 26.98 -9.21
N ALA A 91 -3.40 26.97 -8.64
CA ALA A 91 -2.79 25.72 -8.20
C ALA A 91 -3.47 25.14 -6.95
N ALA A 92 -4.00 25.98 -6.06
CA ALA A 92 -4.74 25.56 -4.86
C ALA A 92 -6.07 24.86 -5.19
N GLU A 93 -6.66 25.13 -6.36
CA GLU A 93 -7.87 24.44 -6.83
C GLU A 93 -7.62 22.95 -7.09
N SER A 94 -6.42 22.60 -7.59
CA SER A 94 -6.05 21.22 -7.94
C SER A 94 -5.12 20.55 -6.94
N THR A 95 -4.39 21.33 -6.14
CA THR A 95 -3.36 20.87 -5.20
C THR A 95 -3.59 21.53 -3.83
N PRO A 96 -4.42 20.93 -2.97
CA PRO A 96 -4.65 21.42 -1.63
C PRO A 96 -3.32 21.60 -0.86
N LYS A 97 -3.27 22.60 0.02
CA LYS A 97 -2.10 22.90 0.88
C LYS A 97 -0.81 23.28 0.13
N LEU A 98 -0.87 23.60 -1.17
CA LEU A 98 0.25 24.20 -1.91
C LEU A 98 0.73 25.51 -1.25
N MET A 99 -0.19 26.26 -0.66
CA MET A 99 0.12 27.43 0.16
C MET A 99 1.05 27.10 1.34
N ASP A 100 0.85 25.98 2.04
CA ASP A 100 1.68 25.58 3.18
C ASP A 100 3.12 25.26 2.75
N LEU A 101 3.29 24.75 1.54
CA LEU A 101 4.60 24.49 0.94
C LEU A 101 5.31 25.77 0.52
N PHE A 102 4.56 26.75 0.00
CA PHE A 102 5.07 28.05 -0.38
C PHE A 102 5.53 28.87 0.83
N VAL A 103 4.70 28.96 1.88
CA VAL A 103 4.99 29.74 3.10
C VAL A 103 6.19 29.18 3.87
N LYS A 104 6.61 27.94 3.58
CA LYS A 104 7.78 27.29 4.21
C LYS A 104 9.04 27.33 3.34
N ASP A 105 8.98 27.85 2.12
CA ASP A 105 10.11 27.90 1.19
C ASP A 105 11.03 29.10 1.45
N TRP A 106 12.32 28.82 1.70
CA TRP A 106 13.28 29.85 2.08
C TRP A 106 13.56 30.86 0.96
N LEU A 107 13.69 30.40 -0.28
CA LEU A 107 13.96 31.27 -1.42
C LEU A 107 12.82 32.28 -1.58
N SER A 108 11.58 31.78 -1.55
CA SER A 108 10.37 32.59 -1.68
C SER A 108 10.22 33.60 -0.55
N LEU A 109 10.41 33.16 0.71
CA LEU A 109 10.34 34.04 1.87
C LEU A 109 11.40 35.14 1.82
N ILE A 110 12.66 34.78 1.55
CA ILE A 110 13.77 35.75 1.48
C ILE A 110 13.51 36.76 0.37
N PHE A 111 13.10 36.31 -0.82
CA PHE A 111 12.86 37.20 -1.95
C PHE A 111 11.69 38.16 -1.70
N ILE A 112 10.56 37.69 -1.18
CA ILE A 112 9.42 38.55 -0.87
C ILE A 112 9.78 39.57 0.21
N TRP A 113 10.42 39.13 1.30
CA TRP A 113 10.83 40.05 2.35
C TRP A 113 11.86 41.05 1.86
N PHE A 114 12.74 40.65 0.94
CA PHE A 114 13.67 41.57 0.30
C PHE A 114 12.96 42.64 -0.53
N LEU A 115 11.97 42.27 -1.37
CA LEU A 115 11.19 43.25 -2.13
C LEU A 115 10.45 44.24 -1.21
N ILE A 116 9.82 43.75 -0.14
CA ILE A 116 9.10 44.59 0.82
C ILE A 116 10.07 45.55 1.53
N LEU A 117 11.18 45.02 2.07
CA LEU A 117 12.12 45.82 2.85
C LEU A 117 12.94 46.79 1.98
N ALA A 118 13.29 46.41 0.76
CA ALA A 118 13.94 47.30 -0.21
C ALA A 118 13.00 48.41 -0.69
N SER A 119 11.70 48.14 -0.81
CA SER A 119 10.68 49.17 -1.07
C SER A 119 10.52 50.13 0.11
N ILE A 120 10.44 49.63 1.35
CA ILE A 120 10.41 50.47 2.56
C ILE A 120 11.68 51.31 2.67
N HIS A 121 12.84 50.71 2.38
CA HIS A 121 14.13 51.41 2.33
C HIS A 121 14.12 52.57 1.32
N ALA A 122 13.53 52.38 0.13
CA ALA A 122 13.36 53.44 -0.86
C ALA A 122 12.51 54.62 -0.32
N ILE A 123 11.40 54.32 0.35
CA ILE A 123 10.52 55.34 0.96
C ILE A 123 11.26 56.12 2.05
N ILE A 124 11.97 55.42 2.95
CA ILE A 124 12.70 56.06 4.05
C ILE A 124 13.79 56.98 3.48
N ILE A 125 14.57 56.51 2.51
CA ILE A 125 15.64 57.30 1.90
C ILE A 125 15.09 58.52 1.18
N MET A 126 13.98 58.39 0.44
CA MET A 126 13.37 59.53 -0.25
C MET A 126 13.12 60.73 0.68
N TYR A 127 12.70 60.49 1.94
CA TYR A 127 12.45 61.57 2.90
C TYR A 127 13.68 62.00 3.71
N TYR A 128 14.64 61.09 3.93
CA TYR A 128 15.71 61.31 4.90
C TYR A 128 17.13 61.27 4.32
N PHE A 129 17.33 61.18 3.00
CA PHE A 129 18.68 61.12 2.42
C PHE A 129 19.50 62.40 2.59
N GLU A 130 18.91 63.59 2.42
CA GLU A 130 19.62 64.86 2.61
C GLU A 130 19.99 65.12 4.07
N PRO A 131 19.08 64.97 5.06
CA PRO A 131 19.43 65.18 6.47
C PRO A 131 20.46 64.17 7.01
N LEU A 132 20.57 62.99 6.40
CA LEU A 132 21.45 61.90 6.85
C LEU A 132 22.76 61.78 6.05
N ASP A 133 22.95 62.59 4.99
CA ASP A 133 24.06 62.49 4.04
C ASP A 133 24.26 61.06 3.48
N ARG A 134 23.16 60.46 3.00
CA ARG A 134 23.09 59.04 2.57
C ARG A 134 22.84 58.88 1.07
N ILE A 135 23.55 59.65 0.24
CA ILE A 135 23.49 59.51 -1.23
C ILE A 135 23.93 58.11 -1.70
N SER A 136 24.84 57.47 -0.96
CA SER A 136 25.23 56.08 -1.21
C SER A 136 24.03 55.11 -1.18
N SER A 137 23.10 55.32 -0.25
CA SER A 137 21.95 54.46 -0.02
C SER A 137 20.90 54.62 -1.13
N VAL A 138 20.77 55.84 -1.65
CA VAL A 138 20.02 56.15 -2.88
C VAL A 138 20.57 55.32 -4.05
N ILE A 139 21.88 55.41 -4.29
CA ILE A 139 22.50 54.73 -5.43
C ILE A 139 22.37 53.21 -5.29
N LEU A 140 22.60 52.69 -4.09
CA LEU A 140 22.41 51.27 -3.79
C LEU A 140 20.98 50.81 -4.08
N ASN A 141 19.98 51.54 -3.61
CA ASN A 141 18.59 51.12 -3.81
C ASN A 141 18.16 51.23 -5.28
N THR A 142 18.39 52.39 -5.91
CA THR A 142 17.88 52.71 -7.25
C THR A 142 18.65 52.01 -8.36
N TYR A 143 19.97 51.86 -8.24
CA TYR A 143 20.81 51.30 -9.30
C TYR A 143 21.30 49.88 -9.03
N VAL A 144 21.17 49.36 -7.81
CA VAL A 144 21.55 47.97 -7.49
C VAL A 144 20.33 47.15 -7.12
N TYR A 145 19.61 47.47 -6.05
CA TYR A 145 18.49 46.64 -5.59
C TYR A 145 17.33 46.59 -6.58
N LEU A 146 16.93 47.74 -7.12
CA LEU A 146 15.78 47.82 -8.01
C LEU A 146 16.03 47.06 -9.33
N PRO A 147 17.15 47.27 -10.07
CA PRO A 147 17.43 46.51 -11.29
C PRO A 147 17.59 45.01 -11.04
N LEU A 148 18.28 44.62 -9.96
CA LEU A 148 18.38 43.20 -9.59
C LEU A 148 17.01 42.59 -9.31
N SER A 149 16.13 43.32 -8.60
CA SER A 149 14.77 42.85 -8.31
C SER A 149 13.94 42.67 -9.57
N ILE A 150 14.05 43.59 -10.53
CA ILE A 150 13.38 43.46 -11.83
C ILE A 150 13.92 42.24 -12.59
N ILE A 151 15.24 42.08 -12.68
CA ILE A 151 15.88 40.95 -13.38
C ILE A 151 15.46 39.62 -12.74
N PHE A 152 15.42 39.53 -11.41
CA PHE A 152 15.05 38.30 -10.70
C PHE A 152 13.54 38.07 -10.59
N SER A 153 12.69 39.06 -10.86
CA SER A 153 11.23 38.92 -10.78
C SER A 153 10.71 37.81 -11.70
N LEU A 154 11.15 37.78 -12.96
CA LEU A 154 10.71 36.80 -13.95
C LEU A 154 11.22 35.37 -13.64
N PRO A 155 12.53 35.13 -13.39
CA PRO A 155 13.03 33.84 -12.92
C PRO A 155 12.31 33.34 -11.67
N TYR A 156 11.99 34.23 -10.73
CA TYR A 156 11.26 33.85 -9.52
C TYR A 156 9.80 33.45 -9.82
N ILE A 157 9.10 34.20 -10.67
CA ILE A 157 7.75 33.81 -11.13
C ILE A 157 7.77 32.44 -11.80
N PHE A 158 8.73 32.18 -12.69
CA PHE A 158 8.90 30.87 -13.32
C PHE A 158 9.23 29.76 -12.32
N TYR A 159 10.08 30.06 -11.33
CA TYR A 159 10.38 29.13 -10.24
C TYR A 159 9.09 28.71 -9.52
N ILE A 160 8.21 29.66 -9.19
CA ILE A 160 6.92 29.34 -8.53
C ILE A 160 5.97 28.58 -9.44
N LEU A 161 5.87 28.92 -10.72
CA LEU A 161 5.06 28.18 -11.69
C LEU A 161 5.52 26.73 -11.84
N LEU A 162 6.83 26.48 -11.82
CA LEU A 162 7.38 25.13 -11.81
C LEU A 162 7.13 24.45 -10.47
N TYR A 163 7.29 25.18 -9.37
CA TYR A 163 7.06 24.67 -8.02
C TYR A 163 5.61 24.23 -7.81
N SER A 164 4.65 24.91 -8.44
CA SER A 164 3.23 24.60 -8.35
C SER A 164 2.79 23.41 -9.21
N LYS A 165 3.66 22.84 -10.04
CA LYS A 165 3.35 21.61 -10.77
C LYS A 165 3.22 20.44 -9.81
N THR A 166 2.17 19.65 -9.99
CA THR A 166 1.82 18.50 -9.15
C THR A 166 3.00 17.54 -8.92
N ASP A 167 3.75 17.18 -9.95
CA ASP A 167 4.91 16.28 -9.83
C ASP A 167 6.01 16.84 -8.92
N ASN A 168 6.27 18.16 -9.02
CA ASN A 168 7.26 18.83 -8.21
C ASN A 168 6.80 18.94 -6.74
N VAL A 169 5.51 19.17 -6.52
CA VAL A 169 4.91 19.14 -5.18
C VAL A 169 5.07 17.76 -4.55
N ILE A 170 4.72 16.69 -5.27
CA ILE A 170 4.86 15.31 -4.78
C ILE A 170 6.33 14.99 -4.45
N LYS A 171 7.26 15.33 -5.35
CA LYS A 171 8.71 15.13 -5.14
C LYS A 171 9.23 15.92 -3.94
N LYS A 172 8.75 17.14 -3.74
CA LYS A 172 9.15 17.99 -2.61
C LYS A 172 8.65 17.40 -1.29
N LEU A 173 7.37 17.01 -1.21
CA LEU A 173 6.81 16.36 -0.03
C LEU A 173 7.57 15.09 0.33
N TYR A 174 7.84 14.25 -0.66
CA TYR A 174 8.65 13.06 -0.49
C TYR A 174 10.04 13.38 0.09
N THR A 175 10.73 14.34 -0.52
CA THR A 175 12.08 14.75 -0.09
C THR A 175 12.07 15.32 1.33
N LEU A 176 11.07 16.13 1.68
CA LEU A 176 10.90 16.68 3.02
C LEU A 176 10.71 15.55 4.05
N ASN A 177 9.82 14.61 3.76
CA ASN A 177 9.54 13.48 4.67
C ASN A 177 10.77 12.59 4.89
N VAL A 178 11.45 12.21 3.79
CA VAL A 178 12.69 11.41 3.86
C VAL A 178 13.78 12.13 4.64
N ASN A 179 13.92 13.45 4.46
CA ASN A 179 14.89 14.24 5.22
C ASN A 179 14.52 14.31 6.70
N ASP A 180 13.23 14.44 7.04
CA ASP A 180 12.76 14.41 8.42
C ASP A 180 13.05 13.06 9.07
N ILE A 181 12.75 11.94 8.39
CA ILE A 181 13.07 10.58 8.86
C ILE A 181 14.57 10.44 9.12
N LYS A 182 15.41 10.85 8.17
CA LYS A 182 16.88 10.78 8.32
C LYS A 182 17.40 11.68 9.43
N ARG A 183 16.76 12.83 9.67
CA ARG A 183 17.13 13.76 10.73
C ARG A 183 16.90 13.18 12.13
N LEU A 184 15.94 12.27 12.31
CA LEU A 184 15.67 11.61 13.60
C LEU A 184 16.85 10.81 14.14
N GLN A 185 17.80 10.42 13.28
CA GLN A 185 19.00 9.66 13.65
C GLN A 185 20.11 10.52 14.25
N LYS A 186 20.02 11.85 14.10
CA LYS A 186 21.09 12.75 14.53
C LYS A 186 21.14 12.78 16.05
N LYS A 187 22.36 12.67 16.62
CA LYS A 187 22.58 12.71 18.07
C LYS A 187 21.98 13.94 18.76
N SER A 188 22.01 15.10 18.10
CA SER A 188 21.39 16.33 18.62
C SER A 188 19.88 16.19 18.81
N ILE A 189 19.20 15.48 17.91
CA ILE A 189 17.77 15.23 17.97
C ILE A 189 17.45 14.22 19.06
N HIS A 190 18.25 13.17 19.23
CA HIS A 190 18.09 12.21 20.31
C HIS A 190 18.08 12.89 21.69
N ILE A 191 18.98 13.84 21.91
CA ILE A 191 19.03 14.60 23.17
C ILE A 191 17.76 15.46 23.32
N SER A 192 17.30 16.10 22.23
CA SER A 192 16.08 16.92 22.27
C SER A 192 14.82 16.11 22.61
N MET A 193 14.77 14.83 22.23
CA MET A 193 13.65 13.91 22.48
C MET A 193 13.50 13.48 23.96
N GLN A 194 14.34 13.99 24.87
CA GLN A 194 14.05 13.94 26.31
C GLN A 194 12.87 14.85 26.68
N ASN A 195 12.57 15.87 25.87
CA ASN A 195 11.40 16.73 26.04
C ASN A 195 10.24 16.21 25.17
N THR A 196 9.08 15.98 25.79
CA THR A 196 7.84 15.57 25.12
C THR A 196 7.43 16.53 24.00
N ASP A 197 7.58 17.85 24.17
CA ASP A 197 7.24 18.83 23.13
C ASP A 197 8.04 18.63 21.83
N ALA A 198 9.30 18.22 21.97
CA ALA A 198 10.15 17.92 20.83
C ALA A 198 9.71 16.63 20.14
N VAL A 199 9.38 15.60 20.91
CA VAL A 199 8.84 14.34 20.38
C VAL A 199 7.55 14.60 19.60
N GLU A 200 6.60 15.30 20.21
CA GLU A 200 5.32 15.67 19.60
C GLU A 200 5.51 16.44 18.29
N HIS A 201 6.45 17.38 18.24
CA HIS A 201 6.75 18.12 17.02
C HIS A 201 7.20 17.21 15.87
N TYR A 202 8.11 16.27 16.13
CA TYR A 202 8.61 15.36 15.10
C TYR A 202 7.56 14.34 14.67
N GLN A 203 6.78 13.81 15.62
CA GLN A 203 5.66 12.92 15.31
C GLN A 203 4.61 13.63 14.45
N TYR A 204 4.26 14.88 14.80
CA TYR A 204 3.37 15.71 14.00
C TYR A 204 3.92 15.93 12.59
N SER A 205 5.19 16.29 12.43
CA SER A 205 5.81 16.56 11.11
C SER A 205 5.69 15.36 10.17
N LEU A 206 6.03 14.16 10.66
CA LEU A 206 5.94 12.94 9.86
C LEU A 206 4.48 12.61 9.49
N MET A 207 3.56 12.63 10.47
CA MET A 207 2.16 12.29 10.22
C MET A 207 1.46 13.31 9.32
N ALA A 208 1.74 14.60 9.49
CA ALA A 208 1.17 15.66 8.66
C ALA A 208 1.58 15.52 7.19
N THR A 209 2.78 15.00 6.91
CA THR A 209 3.21 14.74 5.53
C THR A 209 2.43 13.59 4.89
N ILE A 210 2.10 12.55 5.66
CA ILE A 210 1.20 11.48 5.19
C ILE A 210 -0.22 12.01 4.96
N ASP A 211 -0.73 12.87 5.84
CA ASP A 211 -2.04 13.52 5.64
C ASP A 211 -2.05 14.39 4.37
N GLN A 212 -0.96 15.09 4.07
CA GLN A 212 -0.81 15.85 2.82
C GLN A 212 -0.81 14.93 1.58
N PHE A 213 -0.18 13.76 1.63
CA PHE A 213 -0.29 12.79 0.54
C PHE A 213 -1.72 12.27 0.37
N ASP A 214 -2.47 12.03 1.45
CA ASP A 214 -3.88 11.60 1.37
C ASP A 214 -4.75 12.66 0.71
N ASP A 215 -4.59 13.92 1.13
CA ASP A 215 -5.28 15.06 0.53
C ASP A 215 -4.95 15.14 -0.97
N LEU A 216 -3.67 15.15 -1.36
CA LEU A 216 -3.29 15.20 -2.77
C LEU A 216 -3.92 14.04 -3.58
N LEU A 217 -3.92 12.83 -3.03
CA LEU A 217 -4.49 11.65 -3.68
C LEU A 217 -6.01 11.75 -3.87
N GLU A 218 -6.70 12.53 -3.04
CA GLU A 218 -8.15 12.76 -3.12
C GLU A 218 -8.52 13.79 -4.21
N TYR A 219 -7.77 14.89 -4.31
CA TYR A 219 -8.13 16.03 -5.17
C TYR A 219 -7.50 16.00 -6.57
N ILE A 220 -6.36 15.32 -6.75
CA ILE A 220 -5.74 15.21 -8.08
C ILE A 220 -6.54 14.23 -8.94
N SER A 221 -6.87 14.62 -10.17
CA SER A 221 -7.60 13.77 -11.13
C SER A 221 -6.69 12.89 -12.00
N PHE A 222 -5.45 13.31 -12.25
CA PHE A 222 -4.52 12.60 -13.14
C PHE A 222 -3.99 11.32 -12.51
N LYS A 223 -4.15 10.18 -13.20
CA LYS A 223 -3.76 8.85 -12.70
C LYS A 223 -2.26 8.71 -12.50
N GLU A 224 -1.45 9.36 -13.34
CA GLU A 224 0.01 9.34 -13.27
C GLU A 224 0.51 9.96 -11.97
N ALA A 225 -0.05 11.11 -11.60
CA ALA A 225 0.28 11.79 -10.34
C ALA A 225 -0.21 11.00 -9.12
N GLN A 226 -1.39 10.39 -9.19
CA GLN A 226 -1.90 9.51 -8.14
C GLN A 226 -1.01 8.26 -7.96
N THR A 227 -0.54 7.67 -9.06
CA THR A 227 0.43 6.57 -9.08
C THR A 227 1.71 6.97 -8.37
N GLU A 228 2.25 8.14 -8.70
CA GLU A 228 3.47 8.66 -8.08
C GLU A 228 3.28 8.87 -6.57
N ILE A 229 2.13 9.42 -6.13
CA ILE A 229 1.83 9.59 -4.70
C ILE A 229 1.85 8.24 -3.97
N ILE A 230 1.14 7.23 -4.49
CA ILE A 230 1.07 5.90 -3.87
C ILE A 230 2.48 5.30 -3.73
N ARG A 231 3.30 5.39 -4.78
CA ARG A 231 4.70 4.92 -4.77
C ARG A 231 5.55 5.69 -3.76
N ARG A 232 5.42 7.03 -3.70
CA ARG A 232 6.17 7.85 -2.74
C ARG A 232 5.79 7.57 -1.30
N VAL A 233 4.52 7.32 -0.99
CA VAL A 233 4.13 6.89 0.36
C VAL A 233 4.77 5.54 0.67
N GLY A 234 4.71 4.56 -0.24
CA GLY A 234 5.38 3.27 -0.09
C GLY A 234 6.88 3.40 0.18
N ASP A 235 7.59 4.24 -0.60
CA ASP A 235 9.01 4.54 -0.42
C ASP A 235 9.30 5.17 0.95
N THR A 236 8.47 6.11 1.42
CA THR A 236 8.72 6.75 2.73
C THR A 236 8.60 5.76 3.89
N ILE A 237 7.70 4.78 3.80
CA ILE A 237 7.57 3.71 4.79
C ILE A 237 8.82 2.84 4.76
N ARG A 238 9.29 2.44 3.57
CA ARG A 238 10.53 1.64 3.42
C ARG A 238 11.75 2.37 4.01
N VAL A 239 11.92 3.65 3.68
CA VAL A 239 12.98 4.48 4.26
C VAL A 239 12.84 4.58 5.78
N TYR A 240 11.62 4.75 6.31
CA TYR A 240 11.41 4.76 7.76
C TYR A 240 11.84 3.44 8.40
N MET A 241 11.46 2.31 7.82
CA MET A 241 11.81 0.97 8.32
C MET A 241 13.32 0.77 8.39
N GLU A 242 14.06 1.09 7.33
CA GLU A 242 15.52 0.95 7.28
C GLU A 242 16.24 1.76 8.37
N ASN A 243 15.62 2.86 8.81
CA ASN A 243 16.21 3.81 9.74
C ASN A 243 15.64 3.69 11.17
N LYS A 244 14.61 2.87 11.38
CA LYS A 244 13.84 2.75 12.62
C LYS A 244 14.69 2.43 13.85
N ASN A 245 15.67 1.53 13.69
CA ASN A 245 16.55 1.09 14.78
C ASN A 245 17.51 2.18 15.27
N LEU A 246 17.71 3.24 14.47
CA LEU A 246 18.59 4.36 14.79
C LEU A 246 17.84 5.52 15.46
N ILE A 247 16.52 5.44 15.63
CA ILE A 247 15.70 6.50 16.22
C ILE A 247 15.61 6.32 17.75
N SER A 248 15.56 7.44 18.49
CA SER A 248 15.40 7.43 19.95
C SER A 248 14.12 6.71 20.41
N GLN A 249 14.20 5.94 21.50
CA GLN A 249 13.05 5.18 22.02
C GLN A 249 11.87 6.09 22.42
N ASN A 250 12.15 7.28 22.95
CA ASN A 250 11.11 8.23 23.35
C ASN A 250 10.21 8.65 22.18
N PHE A 251 10.72 8.59 20.94
CA PHE A 251 9.96 8.92 19.75
C PHE A 251 8.75 7.99 19.51
N PHE A 252 8.78 6.78 20.04
CA PHE A 252 7.71 5.80 19.81
C PHE A 252 6.61 5.87 20.87
N SER A 253 6.72 6.77 21.85
CA SER A 253 5.67 6.99 22.85
C SER A 253 4.39 7.54 22.20
N ALA A 254 3.23 7.07 22.66
CA ALA A 254 1.92 7.54 22.23
C ALA A 254 1.58 8.85 22.97
N THR A 255 2.26 9.92 22.56
CA THR A 255 2.04 11.29 23.04
C THR A 255 0.63 11.80 22.70
N GLN A 256 0.27 13.01 23.15
CA GLN A 256 -1.03 13.59 22.78
C GLN A 256 -1.15 13.84 21.28
N THR A 257 -0.04 14.12 20.59
CA THR A 257 -0.03 14.25 19.14
C THR A 257 -0.47 12.97 18.44
N VAL A 258 -0.04 11.80 18.91
CA VAL A 258 -0.49 10.50 18.37
C VAL A 258 -1.93 10.22 18.80
N ARG A 259 -2.25 10.36 20.09
CA ARG A 259 -3.57 10.04 20.67
C ARG A 259 -4.71 10.91 20.09
N LEU A 260 -4.45 12.17 19.77
CA LEU A 260 -5.45 13.07 19.20
C LEU A 260 -5.56 12.97 17.68
N ASN A 261 -4.62 12.28 17.01
CA ASN A 261 -4.68 12.10 15.57
C ASN A 261 -5.93 11.27 15.18
N PRO A 262 -6.71 11.67 14.17
CA PRO A 262 -7.92 10.94 13.76
C PRO A 262 -7.71 9.45 13.46
N THR A 263 -6.49 9.05 13.08
CA THR A 263 -6.16 7.64 12.83
C THR A 263 -6.16 6.79 14.10
N PHE A 264 -5.77 7.37 15.24
CA PHE A 264 -5.58 6.63 16.50
C PHE A 264 -6.59 7.02 17.58
N ARG A 265 -7.32 8.12 17.43
CA ARG A 265 -8.21 8.68 18.45
C ARG A 265 -9.22 7.70 19.05
N THR A 266 -9.60 6.66 18.31
CA THR A 266 -10.55 5.62 18.77
C THR A 266 -9.87 4.44 19.47
N TYR A 267 -8.55 4.46 19.66
CA TYR A 267 -7.82 3.39 20.32
C TYR A 267 -8.08 3.42 21.83
N VAL A 268 -8.15 2.23 22.43
CA VAL A 268 -8.18 2.06 23.89
C VAL A 268 -6.76 1.97 24.46
N GLU A 269 -6.57 2.15 25.77
CA GLU A 269 -5.24 2.19 26.40
C GLU A 269 -4.35 0.98 26.06
N ASN A 270 -4.91 -0.22 25.99
CA ASN A 270 -4.13 -1.41 25.60
C ASN A 270 -3.59 -1.31 24.16
N GLN A 271 -4.35 -0.74 23.23
CA GLN A 271 -3.91 -0.57 21.85
C GLN A 271 -2.83 0.50 21.71
N TYR A 272 -2.86 1.55 22.54
CA TYR A 272 -1.75 2.50 22.61
C TYR A 272 -0.48 1.84 23.12
N LYS A 273 -0.56 1.00 24.16
CA LYS A 273 0.59 0.22 24.67
C LYS A 273 1.15 -0.70 23.59
N GLU A 274 0.30 -1.45 22.89
CA GLU A 274 0.74 -2.30 21.77
C GLU A 274 1.43 -1.48 20.68
N LEU A 275 0.93 -0.28 20.37
CA LEU A 275 1.51 0.61 19.36
C LEU A 275 2.92 1.09 19.76
N GLU A 276 3.11 1.43 21.04
CA GLU A 276 4.40 1.83 21.62
C GLU A 276 5.39 0.66 21.62
N GLU A 277 4.96 -0.52 22.08
CA GLU A 277 5.78 -1.74 22.15
C GLU A 277 6.24 -2.18 20.76
N ARG A 278 5.32 -2.17 19.79
CA ARG A 278 5.62 -2.53 18.38
C ARG A 278 6.37 -1.43 17.65
N LYS A 279 6.30 -0.18 18.12
CA LYS A 279 6.92 1.00 17.52
C LYS A 279 6.40 1.27 16.09
N THR A 280 5.14 0.94 15.80
CA THR A 280 4.60 0.92 14.43
C THR A 280 3.68 2.09 14.08
N PHE A 281 3.60 3.15 14.90
CA PHE A 281 2.63 4.23 14.67
C PHE A 281 2.73 4.87 13.28
N TYR A 282 3.93 5.08 12.75
CA TYR A 282 4.11 5.71 11.44
C TYR A 282 3.66 4.80 10.29
N GLU A 283 3.99 3.51 10.38
CA GLU A 283 3.55 2.48 9.42
C GLU A 283 2.03 2.31 9.46
N VAL A 284 1.43 2.20 10.65
CA VAL A 284 -0.02 2.08 10.83
C VAL A 284 -0.75 3.30 10.29
N LYS A 285 -0.23 4.51 10.54
CA LYS A 285 -0.77 5.75 9.96
C LYS A 285 -0.81 5.68 8.43
N SER A 286 0.31 5.27 7.84
CA SER A 286 0.44 5.18 6.38
C SER A 286 -0.44 4.07 5.78
N PHE A 287 -0.53 2.92 6.44
CA PHE A 287 -1.44 1.84 6.03
C PHE A 287 -2.92 2.23 6.15
N ARG A 288 -3.29 3.08 7.11
CA ARG A 288 -4.65 3.61 7.20
C ARG A 288 -4.98 4.50 5.99
N MET A 289 -4.06 5.39 5.63
CA MET A 289 -4.17 6.25 4.44
C MET A 289 -4.27 5.40 3.16
N MET A 290 -3.32 4.49 2.93
CA MET A 290 -3.35 3.55 1.81
C MET A 290 -4.63 2.71 1.79
N GLY A 291 -5.10 2.23 2.94
CA GLY A 291 -6.30 1.41 2.99
C GLY A 291 -7.60 2.15 2.73
N ASN A 292 -7.70 3.41 3.16
CA ASN A 292 -8.83 4.27 2.79
C ASN A 292 -8.78 4.58 1.29
N ALA A 293 -7.60 4.89 0.75
CA ALA A 293 -7.41 5.10 -0.67
C ALA A 293 -7.81 3.87 -1.49
N TYR A 294 -7.38 2.67 -1.09
CA TYR A 294 -7.76 1.41 -1.75
C TYR A 294 -9.28 1.26 -1.89
N ILE A 295 -10.03 1.51 -0.81
CA ILE A 295 -11.50 1.42 -0.83
C ILE A 295 -12.08 2.46 -1.78
N ARG A 296 -11.63 3.73 -1.71
CA ARG A 296 -12.11 4.80 -2.60
C ARG A 296 -11.83 4.50 -4.08
N LYS A 297 -10.63 4.00 -4.40
CA LYS A 297 -10.20 3.66 -5.76
C LYS A 297 -11.02 2.51 -6.32
N MET A 298 -11.25 1.48 -5.52
CA MET A 298 -12.13 0.37 -5.87
C MET A 298 -13.57 0.84 -6.11
N ASP A 299 -14.16 1.65 -5.21
CA ASP A 299 -15.54 2.16 -5.37
C ASP A 299 -15.70 3.07 -6.60
N LYS A 300 -14.64 3.75 -7.05
CA LYS A 300 -14.62 4.57 -8.28
C LYS A 300 -14.33 3.77 -9.55
N GLY A 301 -14.04 2.46 -9.45
CA GLY A 301 -13.66 1.61 -10.58
C GLY A 301 -12.22 1.83 -11.08
N GLU A 302 -11.36 2.48 -10.30
CA GLU A 302 -9.94 2.72 -10.58
C GLU A 302 -9.09 1.54 -10.09
N TYR A 303 -9.33 0.35 -10.67
CA TYR A 303 -8.78 -0.93 -10.19
C TYR A 303 -7.26 -1.03 -10.30
N GLU A 304 -6.66 -0.39 -11.30
CA GLU A 304 -5.22 -0.31 -11.49
C GLU A 304 -4.53 0.41 -10.32
N LEU A 305 -5.14 1.48 -9.80
CA LEU A 305 -4.63 2.21 -8.64
C LEU A 305 -4.87 1.45 -7.34
N ALA A 306 -6.02 0.78 -7.22
CA ALA A 306 -6.27 -0.11 -6.09
C ALA A 306 -5.24 -1.26 -6.04
N SER A 307 -4.96 -1.88 -7.19
CA SER A 307 -3.93 -2.92 -7.34
C SER A 307 -2.53 -2.40 -6.99
N LEU A 308 -2.18 -1.20 -7.45
CA LEU A 308 -0.90 -0.55 -7.11
C LEU A 308 -0.73 -0.36 -5.60
N ILE A 309 -1.78 0.07 -4.89
CA ILE A 309 -1.72 0.22 -3.42
C ILE A 309 -1.39 -1.11 -2.76
N VAL A 310 -2.05 -2.20 -3.17
CA VAL A 310 -1.78 -3.53 -2.62
C VAL A 310 -0.35 -3.96 -2.93
N SER A 311 0.12 -3.70 -4.16
CA SER A 311 1.51 -3.97 -4.56
C SER A 311 2.53 -3.24 -3.68
N GLU A 312 2.30 -1.97 -3.34
CA GLU A 312 3.19 -1.23 -2.43
C GLU A 312 3.19 -1.82 -1.02
N VAL A 313 2.04 -2.30 -0.53
CA VAL A 313 1.95 -3.01 0.76
C VAL A 313 2.71 -4.34 0.72
N VAL A 314 2.68 -5.08 -0.40
CA VAL A 314 3.53 -6.28 -0.59
C VAL A 314 5.01 -5.91 -0.49
N ASN A 315 5.45 -4.89 -1.22
CA ASN A 315 6.85 -4.45 -1.22
C ASN A 315 7.33 -4.07 0.20
N ILE A 316 6.46 -3.44 1.00
CA ILE A 316 6.72 -3.16 2.41
C ILE A 316 6.81 -4.45 3.23
N GLY A 317 5.93 -5.42 3.00
CA GLY A 317 5.97 -6.74 3.65
C GLY A 317 7.24 -7.53 3.36
N LEU A 318 7.67 -7.59 2.10
CA LEU A 318 8.92 -8.25 1.71
C LEU A 318 10.14 -7.57 2.35
N LEU A 319 10.16 -6.24 2.44
CA LEU A 319 11.21 -5.54 3.17
C LEU A 319 11.15 -5.82 4.68
N ALA A 320 9.96 -5.89 5.27
CA ALA A 320 9.80 -6.21 6.69
C ALA A 320 10.33 -7.62 7.02
N LEU A 321 10.14 -8.59 6.12
CA LEU A 321 10.76 -9.91 6.23
C LEU A 321 12.29 -9.83 6.16
N LYS A 322 12.82 -9.08 5.19
CA LYS A 322 14.27 -8.86 5.03
C LYS A 322 14.91 -8.23 6.27
N LEU A 323 14.22 -7.28 6.90
CA LEU A 323 14.70 -6.58 8.09
C LEU A 323 14.35 -7.30 9.42
N ASN A 324 13.68 -8.45 9.37
CA ASN A 324 13.17 -9.18 10.54
C ASN A 324 12.26 -8.34 11.47
N HIS A 325 11.42 -7.47 10.89
CA HIS A 325 10.45 -6.66 11.63
C HIS A 325 9.15 -7.42 11.88
N GLU A 326 9.17 -8.43 12.77
CA GLU A 326 8.04 -9.35 12.97
C GLU A 326 6.74 -8.64 13.41
N ASN A 327 6.84 -7.64 14.29
CA ASN A 327 5.70 -6.84 14.74
C ASN A 327 4.95 -6.15 13.57
N LEU A 328 5.70 -5.73 12.54
CA LEU A 328 5.12 -5.06 11.38
C LEU A 328 4.43 -6.05 10.42
N ILE A 329 4.93 -7.29 10.34
CA ILE A 329 4.30 -8.34 9.53
C ILE A 329 2.89 -8.64 10.01
N THR A 330 2.67 -8.67 11.32
CA THR A 330 1.33 -8.80 11.91
C THR A 330 0.39 -7.70 11.42
N ASP A 331 0.84 -6.44 11.46
CA ASP A 331 0.04 -5.30 11.01
C ASP A 331 -0.26 -5.37 9.50
N ILE A 332 0.67 -5.90 8.69
CA ILE A 332 0.50 -6.12 7.24
C ILE A 332 -0.53 -7.23 6.97
N ASN A 333 -0.47 -8.36 7.67
CA ASN A 333 -1.46 -9.44 7.53
C ASN A 333 -2.88 -8.94 7.87
N ILE A 334 -3.02 -8.15 8.94
CA ILE A 334 -4.31 -7.50 9.28
C ILE A 334 -4.78 -6.60 8.14
N ARG A 335 -3.87 -5.91 7.46
CA ARG A 335 -4.19 -5.05 6.32
C ARG A 335 -4.69 -5.86 5.12
N PHE A 336 -4.03 -6.97 4.77
CA PHE A 336 -4.50 -7.87 3.71
C PHE A 336 -5.88 -8.46 4.00
N ASN A 337 -6.11 -8.91 5.23
CA ASN A 337 -7.43 -9.40 5.66
C ASN A 337 -8.51 -8.32 5.56
N THR A 338 -8.14 -7.07 5.87
CA THR A 338 -9.03 -5.91 5.68
C THR A 338 -9.33 -5.71 4.19
N PHE A 339 -8.32 -5.75 3.31
CA PHE A 339 -8.50 -5.62 1.86
C PHE A 339 -9.41 -6.71 1.29
N MET A 340 -9.21 -7.97 1.70
CA MET A 340 -10.03 -9.10 1.28
C MET A 340 -11.49 -8.87 1.65
N ARG A 341 -11.76 -8.50 2.92
CA ARG A 341 -13.13 -8.24 3.39
C ARG A 341 -13.84 -7.14 2.59
N PHE A 342 -13.16 -6.02 2.33
CA PHE A 342 -13.76 -4.92 1.57
C PHE A 342 -13.92 -5.26 0.09
N ALA A 343 -12.97 -5.98 -0.51
CA ALA A 343 -13.06 -6.42 -1.90
C ALA A 343 -14.20 -7.43 -2.12
N ILE A 344 -14.40 -8.37 -1.19
CA ILE A 344 -15.54 -9.32 -1.21
C ILE A 344 -16.85 -8.55 -1.17
N LYS A 345 -16.99 -7.63 -0.20
CA LYS A 345 -18.20 -6.81 -0.06
C LYS A 345 -18.50 -6.01 -1.33
N HIS A 346 -17.48 -5.41 -1.94
CA HIS A 346 -17.62 -4.67 -3.19
C HIS A 346 -18.03 -5.58 -4.35
N ALA A 347 -17.34 -6.71 -4.53
CA ALA A 347 -17.60 -7.64 -5.60
C ALA A 347 -19.03 -8.19 -5.55
N ILE A 348 -19.55 -8.50 -4.35
CA ILE A 348 -20.93 -8.96 -4.16
C ILE A 348 -21.93 -7.84 -4.47
N ARG A 349 -21.71 -6.62 -3.97
CA ARG A 349 -22.65 -5.50 -4.16
C ARG A 349 -22.75 -5.06 -5.61
N ASN A 350 -21.63 -5.07 -6.32
CA ASN A 350 -21.49 -4.46 -7.64
C ASN A 350 -21.35 -5.51 -8.77
N ASN A 351 -21.37 -6.81 -8.44
CA ASN A 351 -21.08 -7.93 -9.36
C ASN A 351 -19.77 -7.74 -10.15
N GLU A 352 -18.72 -7.30 -9.45
CA GLU A 352 -17.47 -6.84 -10.06
C GLU A 352 -16.25 -7.42 -9.32
N PRO A 353 -15.74 -8.58 -9.77
CA PRO A 353 -14.73 -9.34 -9.05
C PRO A 353 -13.28 -9.02 -9.44
N ARG A 354 -13.02 -8.15 -10.44
CA ARG A 354 -11.66 -7.89 -10.95
C ARG A 354 -10.66 -7.47 -9.87
N ASN A 355 -11.11 -6.72 -8.87
CA ASN A 355 -10.24 -6.31 -7.77
C ASN A 355 -9.89 -7.48 -6.83
N LEU A 356 -10.79 -8.44 -6.64
CA LEU A 356 -10.51 -9.66 -5.87
C LEU A 356 -9.50 -10.55 -6.58
N TYR A 357 -9.60 -10.61 -7.92
CA TYR A 357 -8.58 -11.21 -8.75
C TYR A 357 -7.27 -10.55 -8.34
N ASN A 358 -7.04 -9.28 -8.69
CA ASN A 358 -5.79 -8.52 -8.43
C ASN A 358 -5.22 -8.67 -7.01
N LEU A 359 -6.07 -8.55 -5.98
CA LEU A 359 -5.68 -8.72 -4.59
C LEU A 359 -5.13 -10.12 -4.26
N ALA A 360 -5.73 -11.19 -4.78
CA ALA A 360 -5.30 -12.57 -4.52
C ALA A 360 -3.84 -12.81 -4.94
N PHE A 361 -3.43 -12.26 -6.09
CA PHE A 361 -2.05 -12.37 -6.58
C PHE A 361 -1.07 -11.61 -5.70
N HIS A 362 -1.38 -10.37 -5.34
CA HIS A 362 -0.47 -9.61 -4.48
C HIS A 362 -0.34 -10.26 -3.11
N TYR A 363 -1.44 -10.79 -2.57
CA TYR A 363 -1.36 -11.54 -1.32
C TYR A 363 -0.52 -12.82 -1.47
N SER A 364 -0.66 -13.53 -2.59
CA SER A 364 0.17 -14.68 -2.95
C SER A 364 1.66 -14.33 -3.00
N LEU A 365 2.04 -13.18 -3.57
CA LEU A 365 3.42 -12.71 -3.58
C LEU A 365 3.99 -12.51 -2.17
N LEU A 366 3.18 -12.00 -1.23
CA LEU A 366 3.58 -11.89 0.17
C LEU A 366 3.79 -13.28 0.80
N LEU A 367 2.90 -14.23 0.52
CA LEU A 367 3.02 -15.62 1.01
C LEU A 367 4.24 -16.33 0.42
N GLN A 368 4.57 -16.12 -0.85
CA GLN A 368 5.82 -16.59 -1.45
C GLN A 368 7.03 -16.00 -0.71
N GLY A 369 6.96 -14.72 -0.30
CA GLY A 369 7.94 -14.14 0.61
C GLY A 369 8.07 -14.91 1.94
N TYR A 370 6.96 -15.38 2.54
CA TYR A 370 7.03 -16.22 3.75
C TYR A 370 7.74 -17.54 3.49
N VAL A 371 7.62 -18.12 2.29
CA VAL A 371 8.39 -19.29 1.87
C VAL A 371 9.88 -18.94 1.76
N ASP A 372 10.23 -17.83 1.11
CA ASP A 372 11.62 -17.41 0.93
C ASP A 372 12.36 -17.19 2.26
N TYR A 373 11.67 -16.63 3.24
CA TYR A 373 12.22 -16.33 4.57
C TYR A 373 11.90 -17.39 5.63
N LYS A 374 11.40 -18.58 5.23
CA LYS A 374 11.09 -19.71 6.12
C LYS A 374 10.15 -19.37 7.29
N LYS A 375 9.18 -18.49 7.07
CA LYS A 375 8.17 -18.09 8.07
C LYS A 375 6.95 -19.02 8.03
N ILE A 376 7.14 -20.24 8.54
CA ILE A 376 6.15 -21.34 8.47
C ILE A 376 4.80 -20.96 9.10
N ASP A 377 4.79 -20.40 10.32
CA ASP A 377 3.53 -20.11 11.02
C ASP A 377 2.73 -19.00 10.32
N LEU A 378 3.42 -17.99 9.80
CA LEU A 378 2.78 -16.92 9.02
C LEU A 378 2.21 -17.45 7.70
N LEU A 379 2.90 -18.41 7.07
CA LEU A 379 2.40 -19.07 5.88
C LEU A 379 1.15 -19.90 6.15
N LYS A 380 1.14 -20.69 7.24
CA LYS A 380 -0.05 -21.44 7.68
C LYS A 380 -1.24 -20.52 7.94
N GLN A 381 -1.01 -19.39 8.61
CA GLN A 381 -2.05 -18.36 8.80
C GLN A 381 -2.53 -17.78 7.46
N GLY A 382 -1.62 -17.53 6.51
CA GLY A 382 -1.94 -17.09 5.16
C GLY A 382 -2.87 -18.06 4.43
N TYR A 383 -2.53 -19.36 4.44
CA TYR A 383 -3.37 -20.42 3.86
C TYR A 383 -4.75 -20.48 4.52
N PHE A 384 -4.80 -20.42 5.86
CA PHE A 384 -6.05 -20.38 6.60
C PHE A 384 -6.95 -19.23 6.15
N TYR A 385 -6.40 -18.01 5.99
CA TYR A 385 -7.19 -16.86 5.55
C TYR A 385 -7.59 -16.95 4.07
N PHE A 386 -6.72 -17.45 3.18
CA PHE A 386 -7.08 -17.73 1.79
C PHE A 386 -8.26 -18.70 1.72
N LYS A 387 -8.22 -19.79 2.48
CA LYS A 387 -9.32 -20.76 2.60
C LYS A 387 -10.59 -20.11 3.14
N TYR A 388 -10.47 -19.40 4.26
CA TYR A 388 -11.60 -18.72 4.90
C TYR A 388 -12.31 -17.77 3.91
N TYR A 389 -11.56 -16.92 3.22
CA TYR A 389 -12.13 -15.99 2.25
C TYR A 389 -12.62 -16.68 0.97
N GLY A 390 -11.93 -17.73 0.50
CA GLY A 390 -12.39 -18.56 -0.63
C GLY A 390 -13.76 -19.17 -0.35
N ASN A 391 -13.96 -19.72 0.84
CA ASN A 391 -15.24 -20.29 1.27
C ASN A 391 -16.34 -19.22 1.37
N GLU A 392 -16.03 -18.03 1.88
CA GLU A 392 -16.98 -16.91 1.90
C GLU A 392 -17.37 -16.45 0.49
N ILE A 393 -16.40 -16.35 -0.43
CA ILE A 393 -16.66 -16.01 -1.84
C ILE A 393 -17.54 -17.08 -2.49
N TYR A 394 -17.23 -18.36 -2.25
CA TYR A 394 -17.98 -19.49 -2.77
C TYR A 394 -19.46 -19.45 -2.35
N LYS A 395 -19.76 -19.16 -1.08
CA LYS A 395 -21.14 -19.01 -0.58
C LYS A 395 -21.94 -17.96 -1.36
N HIS A 396 -21.30 -16.91 -1.83
CA HIS A 396 -21.94 -15.84 -2.59
C HIS A 396 -21.93 -16.06 -4.12
N ALA A 397 -21.15 -17.03 -4.61
CA ALA A 397 -20.99 -17.31 -6.03
C ALA A 397 -22.25 -17.90 -6.67
N ALA A 398 -23.10 -18.60 -5.91
CA ALA A 398 -24.40 -19.08 -6.38
C ALA A 398 -25.28 -17.96 -6.96
N ASN A 399 -25.23 -16.77 -6.35
CA ASN A 399 -25.98 -15.60 -6.81
C ASN A 399 -25.17 -14.69 -7.76
N ASN A 400 -23.84 -14.84 -7.80
CA ASN A 400 -22.93 -14.06 -8.64
C ASN A 400 -21.89 -15.00 -9.28
N PRO A 401 -22.21 -15.64 -10.43
CA PRO A 401 -21.36 -16.69 -11.01
C PRO A 401 -19.92 -16.27 -11.33
N SER A 402 -19.68 -14.97 -11.54
CA SER A 402 -18.35 -14.41 -11.77
C SER A 402 -17.38 -14.63 -10.59
N LEU A 403 -17.91 -14.90 -9.38
CA LEU A 403 -17.11 -15.19 -8.19
C LEU A 403 -16.52 -16.61 -8.17
N TYR A 404 -17.07 -17.58 -8.92
CA TYR A 404 -16.48 -18.92 -9.00
C TYR A 404 -15.06 -18.87 -9.57
N PHE A 405 -14.83 -18.03 -10.57
CA PHE A 405 -13.50 -17.81 -11.14
C PHE A 405 -12.50 -17.24 -10.11
N ILE A 406 -12.97 -16.51 -9.10
CA ILE A 406 -12.10 -16.00 -8.03
C ILE A 406 -11.66 -17.13 -7.09
N VAL A 407 -12.53 -18.11 -6.83
CA VAL A 407 -12.15 -19.31 -6.07
C VAL A 407 -11.08 -20.10 -6.83
N ASP A 408 -11.25 -20.27 -8.15
CA ASP A 408 -10.21 -20.85 -9.01
C ASP A 408 -8.89 -20.06 -8.93
N THR A 409 -8.97 -18.74 -8.94
CA THR A 409 -7.79 -17.87 -8.83
C THR A 409 -7.06 -18.07 -7.51
N LEU A 410 -7.79 -18.09 -6.38
CA LEU A 410 -7.20 -18.33 -5.06
C LEU A 410 -6.50 -19.70 -5.00
N THR A 411 -7.15 -20.74 -5.52
CA THR A 411 -6.57 -22.09 -5.62
C THR A 411 -5.32 -22.10 -6.49
N SER A 412 -5.33 -21.40 -7.64
CA SER A 412 -4.18 -21.30 -8.53
C SER A 412 -2.99 -20.62 -7.86
N GLU A 413 -3.25 -19.58 -7.07
CA GLU A 413 -2.20 -18.91 -6.29
C GLU A 413 -1.62 -19.81 -5.19
N LEU A 414 -2.46 -20.53 -4.44
CA LEU A 414 -1.96 -21.50 -3.44
C LEU A 414 -1.21 -22.67 -4.09
N LYS A 415 -1.65 -23.13 -5.28
CA LYS A 415 -0.94 -24.14 -6.07
C LYS A 415 0.50 -23.70 -6.37
N LYS A 416 0.71 -22.46 -6.81
CA LYS A 416 2.05 -21.92 -7.07
C LYS A 416 2.92 -21.95 -5.82
N ILE A 417 2.34 -21.60 -4.67
CA ILE A 417 3.07 -21.63 -3.39
C ILE A 417 3.42 -23.07 -2.99
N SER A 418 2.51 -24.04 -3.18
CA SER A 418 2.80 -25.46 -2.92
C SER A 418 3.92 -26.00 -3.80
N ILE A 419 3.94 -25.63 -5.08
CA ILE A 419 5.04 -25.96 -6.00
C ILE A 419 6.36 -25.38 -5.44
N LEU A 420 6.38 -24.08 -5.12
CA LEU A 420 7.57 -23.38 -4.59
C LEU A 420 8.10 -24.02 -3.29
N ILE A 421 7.21 -24.40 -2.38
CA ILE A 421 7.58 -25.09 -1.12
C ILE A 421 8.23 -26.45 -1.43
N SER A 422 7.71 -27.18 -2.41
CA SER A 422 8.25 -28.47 -2.82
C SER A 422 9.61 -28.35 -3.50
N GLU A 423 9.77 -27.36 -4.39
CA GLU A 423 11.06 -27.01 -5.03
C GLU A 423 12.12 -26.62 -4.01
N LYS A 424 11.71 -26.04 -2.87
CA LYS A 424 12.59 -25.69 -1.76
C LYS A 424 12.78 -26.79 -0.72
N GLU A 425 12.27 -27.98 -1.00
CA GLU A 425 12.44 -29.18 -0.17
C GLU A 425 12.04 -28.96 1.30
N TRP A 426 10.95 -28.22 1.54
CA TRP A 426 10.42 -28.09 2.90
C TRP A 426 9.96 -29.44 3.46
N ASN A 427 9.82 -29.51 4.78
CA ASN A 427 9.38 -30.74 5.45
C ASN A 427 8.02 -31.23 4.91
N ASP A 428 7.92 -32.53 4.64
CA ASP A 428 6.72 -33.15 4.05
C ASP A 428 5.47 -32.99 4.93
N GLU A 429 5.59 -33.01 6.26
CA GLU A 429 4.46 -32.79 7.18
C GLU A 429 3.84 -31.40 7.00
N ILE A 430 4.69 -30.38 6.77
CA ILE A 430 4.24 -29.02 6.49
C ILE A 430 3.55 -28.97 5.12
N GLN A 431 4.15 -29.62 4.11
CA GLN A 431 3.55 -29.70 2.77
C GLN A 431 2.19 -30.40 2.80
N GLU A 432 2.05 -31.49 3.55
CA GLU A 432 0.80 -32.24 3.70
C GLU A 432 -0.27 -31.39 4.38
N HIS A 433 0.09 -30.68 5.45
CA HIS A 433 -0.82 -29.77 6.13
C HIS A 433 -1.33 -28.65 5.20
N LEU A 434 -0.44 -27.99 4.47
CA LEU A 434 -0.80 -26.90 3.55
C LEU A 434 -1.58 -27.42 2.33
N LEU A 435 -1.28 -28.61 1.84
CA LEU A 435 -2.06 -29.27 0.79
C LEU A 435 -3.49 -29.55 1.26
N GLY A 436 -3.67 -30.01 2.50
CA GLY A 436 -4.99 -30.23 3.09
C GLY A 436 -5.86 -28.97 3.13
N GLU A 437 -5.25 -27.79 3.30
CA GLU A 437 -5.97 -26.50 3.24
C GLU A 437 -6.45 -26.17 1.81
N ILE A 438 -5.66 -26.49 0.77
CA ILE A 438 -6.06 -26.29 -0.64
C ILE A 438 -7.22 -27.20 -1.02
N LEU A 439 -7.22 -28.45 -0.55
CA LEU A 439 -8.25 -29.44 -0.86
C LEU A 439 -9.63 -29.07 -0.30
N GLN A 440 -9.72 -28.17 0.67
CA GLN A 440 -11.00 -27.73 1.24
C GLN A 440 -11.64 -26.54 0.50
N LEU A 441 -11.02 -26.01 -0.56
CA LEU A 441 -11.52 -24.83 -1.29
C LEU A 441 -12.69 -25.12 -2.23
N ASP A 442 -12.89 -26.37 -2.64
CA ASP A 442 -14.02 -26.79 -3.48
C ASP A 442 -15.26 -27.23 -2.69
N ASN A 443 -15.06 -27.68 -1.45
CA ASN A 443 -16.08 -28.25 -0.57
C ASN A 443 -16.09 -27.53 0.79
N PRO A 444 -16.72 -26.35 0.91
CA PRO A 444 -16.80 -25.65 2.17
C PRO A 444 -17.60 -26.47 3.21
N PRO A 445 -17.07 -26.69 4.43
CA PRO A 445 -17.63 -27.64 5.41
C PRO A 445 -19.05 -27.31 5.92
N ASP A 446 -19.51 -26.06 5.74
CA ASP A 446 -20.81 -25.57 6.24
C ASP A 446 -21.87 -25.40 5.14
N TYR A 447 -21.65 -25.91 3.91
CA TYR A 447 -22.61 -25.75 2.82
C TYR A 447 -23.35 -27.07 2.50
N PRO A 448 -24.70 -27.08 2.45
CA PRO A 448 -25.46 -28.28 2.10
C PRO A 448 -25.10 -28.75 0.69
N LYS A 449 -24.58 -29.96 0.56
CA LYS A 449 -24.16 -30.55 -0.72
C LYS A 449 -25.31 -30.68 -1.74
N ASP A 450 -26.55 -30.69 -1.27
CA ASP A 450 -27.77 -30.83 -2.08
C ASP A 450 -28.17 -29.55 -2.85
N ASN A 451 -27.65 -28.38 -2.45
CA ASN A 451 -27.87 -27.09 -3.11
C ASN A 451 -26.68 -26.66 -3.99
N LEU A 452 -25.67 -27.52 -4.13
CA LEU A 452 -24.52 -27.25 -4.99
C LEU A 452 -24.94 -27.53 -6.43
N ASP A 453 -24.85 -26.51 -7.29
CA ASP A 453 -24.76 -26.74 -8.73
C ASP A 453 -23.42 -27.44 -9.01
N GLN A 454 -23.42 -28.77 -8.91
CA GLN A 454 -22.24 -29.64 -9.00
C GLN A 454 -21.43 -29.48 -10.29
N ASN A 455 -21.98 -28.81 -11.31
CA ASN A 455 -21.31 -28.52 -12.58
C ASN A 455 -20.38 -27.28 -12.55
N ILE A 456 -20.40 -26.46 -11.49
CA ILE A 456 -19.86 -25.09 -11.56
C ILE A 456 -18.44 -24.94 -10.98
N ASN A 457 -17.95 -25.83 -10.09
CA ASN A 457 -16.60 -25.71 -9.50
C ASN A 457 -15.53 -26.64 -10.09
N ASN A 458 -15.69 -27.02 -11.37
CA ASN A 458 -14.72 -27.84 -12.10
C ASN A 458 -13.32 -27.20 -12.22
N GLY A 459 -13.19 -25.89 -11.99
CA GLY A 459 -11.91 -25.18 -12.07
C GLY A 459 -10.93 -25.52 -10.94
N VAL A 460 -11.40 -25.53 -9.68
CA VAL A 460 -10.60 -25.94 -8.52
C VAL A 460 -10.09 -27.37 -8.69
N ARG A 461 -10.95 -28.30 -9.12
CA ARG A 461 -10.56 -29.70 -9.41
C ARG A 461 -9.48 -29.78 -10.51
N VAL A 462 -9.60 -29.00 -11.58
CA VAL A 462 -8.55 -28.91 -12.62
C VAL A 462 -7.21 -28.47 -12.03
N LEU A 463 -7.21 -27.48 -11.13
CA LEU A 463 -5.99 -26.96 -10.51
C LEU A 463 -5.36 -27.98 -9.54
N GLN A 464 -6.18 -28.67 -8.75
CA GLN A 464 -5.74 -29.75 -7.86
C GLN A 464 -5.14 -30.93 -8.66
N ILE A 465 -5.81 -31.39 -9.72
CA ILE A 465 -5.26 -32.42 -10.61
C ILE A 465 -3.93 -31.92 -11.20
N GLY A 466 -3.89 -30.68 -11.70
CA GLY A 466 -2.66 -30.09 -12.22
C GLY A 466 -1.52 -30.02 -11.20
N LEU A 467 -1.81 -29.92 -9.90
CA LEU A 467 -0.82 -30.02 -8.81
C LEU A 467 -0.41 -31.48 -8.55
N ALA A 468 -1.33 -32.44 -8.65
CA ALA A 468 -1.01 -33.86 -8.57
C ALA A 468 -0.07 -34.30 -9.70
N LEU A 469 -0.28 -33.80 -10.92
CA LEU A 469 0.60 -34.06 -12.07
C LEU A 469 2.04 -33.59 -11.79
N TYR A 470 2.19 -32.40 -11.21
CA TYR A 470 3.48 -31.90 -10.76
C TYR A 470 4.15 -32.85 -9.74
N TYR A 471 3.41 -33.31 -8.73
CA TYR A 471 3.95 -34.25 -7.74
C TYR A 471 4.32 -35.62 -8.31
N ILE A 472 3.64 -36.09 -9.36
CA ILE A 472 4.02 -37.29 -10.10
C ILE A 472 5.33 -37.06 -10.83
N ASN A 473 5.47 -35.93 -11.54
CA ASN A 473 6.67 -35.56 -12.27
C ASN A 473 7.91 -35.50 -11.36
N ILE A 474 7.79 -34.90 -10.17
CA ILE A 474 8.90 -34.80 -9.21
C ILE A 474 9.07 -36.06 -8.31
N GLU A 475 8.49 -37.19 -8.70
CA GLU A 475 8.59 -38.48 -7.99
C GLU A 475 8.15 -38.44 -6.52
N LYS A 476 7.18 -37.60 -6.18
CA LYS A 476 6.54 -37.55 -4.86
C LYS A 476 5.09 -38.05 -4.90
N PRO A 477 4.85 -39.34 -5.24
CA PRO A 477 3.51 -39.86 -5.48
C PRO A 477 2.60 -39.78 -4.25
N LYS A 478 3.14 -39.74 -3.02
CA LYS A 478 2.34 -39.62 -1.80
C LYS A 478 1.42 -38.39 -1.82
N PHE A 479 1.89 -37.24 -2.30
CA PHE A 479 1.06 -36.03 -2.38
C PHE A 479 0.02 -36.14 -3.49
N ALA A 480 0.36 -36.74 -4.63
CA ALA A 480 -0.59 -37.03 -5.69
C ALA A 480 -1.69 -37.99 -5.21
N GLU A 481 -1.33 -39.01 -4.42
CA GLU A 481 -2.27 -39.96 -3.82
C GLU A 481 -3.25 -39.29 -2.85
N ILE A 482 -2.81 -38.28 -2.09
CA ILE A 482 -3.69 -37.49 -1.20
C ILE A 482 -4.74 -36.73 -2.04
N ILE A 483 -4.31 -36.05 -3.11
CA ILE A 483 -5.22 -35.32 -4.00
C ILE A 483 -6.21 -36.29 -4.68
N ILE A 484 -5.72 -37.44 -5.15
CA ILE A 484 -6.55 -38.47 -5.79
C ILE A 484 -7.61 -38.99 -4.81
N SER A 485 -7.24 -39.24 -3.55
CA SER A 485 -8.19 -39.68 -2.54
C SER A 485 -9.32 -38.67 -2.34
N ASP A 486 -9.00 -37.38 -2.31
CA ASP A 486 -9.99 -36.30 -2.15
C ASP A 486 -10.90 -36.16 -3.39
N VAL A 487 -10.34 -36.25 -4.60
CA VAL A 487 -11.10 -36.25 -5.85
C VAL A 487 -11.98 -37.50 -5.99
N LEU A 488 -11.62 -38.62 -5.36
CA LEU A 488 -12.42 -39.83 -5.34
C LEU A 488 -13.60 -39.76 -4.36
N ASP A 489 -13.59 -38.86 -3.37
CA ASP A 489 -14.75 -38.71 -2.48
C ASP A 489 -15.96 -38.13 -3.24
N ASP A 490 -15.75 -37.44 -4.35
CA ASP A 490 -16.82 -37.01 -5.27
C ASP A 490 -17.59 -38.21 -5.85
N LEU A 491 -16.96 -39.39 -5.96
CA LEU A 491 -17.61 -40.61 -6.46
C LEU A 491 -18.79 -41.05 -5.57
N ALA A 492 -18.85 -40.62 -4.32
CA ALA A 492 -20.02 -40.87 -3.46
C ALA A 492 -21.30 -40.22 -4.00
N HIS A 493 -21.17 -39.19 -4.85
CA HIS A 493 -22.27 -38.35 -5.33
C HIS A 493 -22.66 -38.61 -6.79
N PHE A 494 -21.82 -39.30 -7.57
CA PHE A 494 -22.05 -39.57 -9.00
C PHE A 494 -22.02 -41.07 -9.30
N ASP A 495 -22.84 -41.53 -10.24
CA ASP A 495 -22.61 -42.87 -10.81
C ASP A 495 -21.26 -42.94 -11.54
N ASN A 496 -20.69 -44.16 -11.63
CA ASN A 496 -19.37 -44.39 -12.22
C ASN A 496 -19.19 -43.76 -13.62
N LYS A 497 -20.23 -43.77 -14.46
CA LYS A 497 -20.15 -43.29 -15.85
C LYS A 497 -20.16 -41.77 -15.91
N THR A 498 -21.00 -41.14 -15.10
CA THR A 498 -21.04 -39.67 -14.96
C THR A 498 -19.73 -39.15 -14.36
N TYR A 499 -19.20 -39.82 -13.33
CA TYR A 499 -17.91 -39.48 -12.74
C TYR A 499 -16.76 -39.56 -13.76
N LEU A 500 -16.66 -40.66 -14.52
CA LEU A 500 -15.61 -40.81 -15.53
C LEU A 500 -15.71 -39.75 -16.64
N LYS A 501 -16.93 -39.40 -17.08
CA LYS A 501 -17.14 -38.30 -18.03
C LYS A 501 -16.73 -36.94 -17.47
N MET A 502 -17.03 -36.67 -16.20
CA MET A 502 -16.57 -35.47 -15.51
C MET A 502 -15.04 -35.42 -15.51
N MET A 503 -14.38 -36.50 -15.08
CA MET A 503 -12.92 -36.59 -15.07
C MET A 503 -12.30 -36.38 -16.46
N ASP A 504 -12.86 -37.00 -17.51
CA ASP A 504 -12.41 -36.78 -18.90
C ASP A 504 -12.53 -35.31 -19.33
N SER A 505 -13.60 -34.62 -18.91
CA SER A 505 -13.74 -33.18 -19.13
C SER A 505 -12.63 -32.37 -18.43
N LEU A 506 -12.30 -32.71 -17.18
CA LEU A 506 -11.22 -32.06 -16.43
C LEU A 506 -9.86 -32.28 -17.12
N TYR A 507 -9.57 -33.51 -17.55
CA TYR A 507 -8.32 -33.83 -18.27
C TYR A 507 -8.21 -33.08 -19.59
N ASN A 508 -9.30 -33.01 -20.36
CA ASN A 508 -9.33 -32.26 -21.62
C ASN A 508 -9.05 -30.77 -21.37
N ARG A 509 -9.64 -30.19 -20.31
CA ARG A 509 -9.38 -28.79 -19.96
C ARG A 509 -7.90 -28.52 -19.65
N ILE A 510 -7.21 -29.45 -18.97
CA ILE A 510 -5.76 -29.34 -18.74
C ILE A 510 -5.00 -29.43 -20.07
N ARG A 511 -5.31 -30.42 -20.93
CA ARG A 511 -4.62 -30.65 -22.22
C ARG A 511 -4.75 -29.48 -23.20
N PHE A 512 -5.91 -28.82 -23.24
CA PHE A 512 -6.16 -27.70 -24.15
C PHE A 512 -5.77 -26.34 -23.58
N SER A 513 -5.46 -26.25 -22.29
CA SER A 513 -4.99 -25.01 -21.68
C SER A 513 -3.54 -24.78 -22.06
N GLY A 514 -3.26 -23.87 -22.99
CA GLY A 514 -1.88 -23.42 -23.27
C GLY A 514 -1.32 -22.52 -22.17
N PRO A 515 0.00 -22.26 -22.14
CA PRO A 515 0.64 -21.40 -21.13
C PRO A 515 0.13 -19.96 -21.18
N THR A 516 -0.26 -19.52 -22.38
CA THR A 516 -0.77 -18.18 -22.62
C THR A 516 -2.26 -18.18 -22.94
N PHE A 517 -2.99 -17.28 -22.30
CA PHE A 517 -4.34 -16.86 -22.61
C PHE A 517 -4.34 -15.89 -23.80
N TRP A 518 -5.44 -15.82 -24.54
CA TRP A 518 -5.53 -14.98 -25.74
C TRP A 518 -5.86 -13.51 -25.43
N GLU A 519 -6.29 -13.20 -24.20
CA GLU A 519 -6.55 -11.83 -23.73
C GLU A 519 -5.37 -11.32 -22.91
N ASP A 520 -5.06 -10.04 -23.10
CA ASP A 520 -4.15 -9.31 -22.22
C ASP A 520 -4.88 -8.91 -20.94
N THR A 521 -4.29 -9.23 -19.80
CA THR A 521 -4.83 -8.89 -18.48
C THR A 521 -3.81 -8.06 -17.72
N ASP A 522 -4.21 -7.43 -16.62
CA ASP A 522 -3.28 -6.69 -15.73
C ASP A 522 -2.09 -7.54 -15.22
N ARG A 523 -2.12 -8.86 -15.43
CA ARG A 523 -1.09 -9.84 -15.06
C ARG A 523 -0.38 -10.48 -16.26
N GLY A 524 -0.50 -9.88 -17.43
CA GLY A 524 -0.09 -10.46 -18.69
C GLY A 524 -1.07 -11.53 -19.16
N ASN A 525 -0.57 -12.51 -19.92
CA ASN A 525 -1.38 -13.50 -20.59
C ASN A 525 -1.28 -14.89 -19.94
N THR A 526 -1.00 -15.05 -18.65
CA THR A 526 -0.85 -16.40 -18.07
C THR A 526 -2.19 -17.11 -17.90
N ASN A 527 -2.33 -18.32 -18.43
CA ASN A 527 -3.54 -19.13 -18.21
C ASN A 527 -3.47 -19.90 -16.88
N ILE A 528 -4.41 -19.67 -15.97
CA ILE A 528 -4.40 -20.27 -14.63
C ILE A 528 -4.59 -21.80 -14.65
N TYR A 529 -5.25 -22.36 -15.68
CA TYR A 529 -5.53 -23.80 -15.79
C TYR A 529 -4.42 -24.58 -16.50
N TYR A 530 -3.40 -23.90 -17.01
CA TYR A 530 -2.24 -24.54 -17.62
C TYR A 530 -1.48 -25.39 -16.57
N SER A 531 -1.02 -26.56 -16.99
CA SER A 531 -0.02 -27.33 -16.27
C SER A 531 1.09 -27.76 -17.24
N PRO A 532 2.37 -27.50 -16.93
CA PRO A 532 3.48 -27.99 -17.75
C PRO A 532 3.59 -29.51 -17.71
N ASP A 533 3.03 -30.15 -16.67
CA ASP A 533 3.11 -31.59 -16.43
C ASP A 533 1.93 -32.36 -17.05
N SER A 534 1.29 -31.80 -18.09
CA SER A 534 0.09 -32.41 -18.71
C SER A 534 0.32 -33.80 -19.33
N ASP A 535 1.58 -34.15 -19.60
CA ASP A 535 1.96 -35.47 -20.11
C ASP A 535 1.75 -36.59 -19.07
N PHE A 536 1.76 -36.26 -17.77
CA PHE A 536 1.58 -37.22 -16.67
C PHE A 536 0.10 -37.54 -16.37
N ILE A 537 -0.84 -37.08 -17.21
CA ILE A 537 -2.28 -37.38 -17.04
C ILE A 537 -2.54 -38.89 -17.05
N ASP A 538 -1.83 -39.65 -17.88
CA ASP A 538 -2.06 -41.09 -17.97
C ASP A 538 -1.53 -41.82 -16.73
N ASP A 539 -0.42 -41.36 -16.13
CA ASP A 539 0.06 -41.85 -14.84
C ASP A 539 -0.93 -41.55 -13.71
N PHE A 540 -1.49 -40.33 -13.70
CA PHE A 540 -2.56 -39.96 -12.77
C PHE A 540 -3.77 -40.90 -12.90
N LYS A 541 -4.20 -41.22 -14.14
CA LYS A 541 -5.30 -42.16 -14.39
C LYS A 541 -5.01 -43.57 -13.86
N ILE A 542 -3.76 -44.04 -13.93
CA ILE A 542 -3.36 -45.34 -13.39
C ILE A 542 -3.53 -45.35 -11.88
N ILE A 543 -3.03 -44.32 -11.18
CA ILE A 543 -3.15 -44.21 -9.72
C ILE A 543 -4.62 -44.07 -9.30
N LEU A 544 -5.38 -43.20 -9.97
CA LEU A 544 -6.82 -43.03 -9.76
C LEU A 544 -7.57 -44.35 -9.92
N SER A 545 -7.33 -45.09 -11.01
CA SER A 545 -8.00 -46.36 -11.28
C SER A 545 -7.70 -47.41 -10.21
N LYS A 546 -6.46 -47.45 -9.69
CA LYS A 546 -6.06 -48.36 -8.62
C LYS A 546 -6.79 -48.02 -7.31
N GLN A 547 -6.84 -46.74 -6.93
CA GLN A 547 -7.53 -46.30 -5.72
C GLN A 547 -9.06 -46.41 -5.84
N MET A 548 -9.63 -46.10 -7.01
CA MET A 548 -11.07 -46.24 -7.30
C MET A 548 -11.52 -47.68 -7.13
N LYS A 549 -10.77 -48.67 -7.63
CA LYS A 549 -11.08 -50.10 -7.41
C LYS A 549 -11.11 -50.46 -5.93
N LYS A 550 -10.15 -49.94 -5.15
CA LYS A 550 -10.10 -50.16 -3.69
C LYS A 550 -11.30 -49.51 -3.00
N ARG A 551 -11.64 -48.27 -3.35
CA ARG A 551 -12.77 -47.51 -2.79
C ARG A 551 -14.11 -48.14 -3.12
N LEU A 552 -14.31 -48.60 -4.36
CA LEU A 552 -15.52 -49.34 -4.76
C LEU A 552 -15.66 -50.65 -3.98
N ALA A 553 -14.56 -51.38 -3.74
CA ALA A 553 -14.59 -52.60 -2.93
C ALA A 553 -14.83 -52.33 -1.43
N GLU A 554 -14.44 -51.17 -0.91
CA GLU A 554 -14.81 -50.72 0.45
C GLU A 554 -16.29 -50.33 0.51
N LEU A 555 -16.76 -49.53 -0.42
CA LEU A 555 -18.16 -49.10 -0.50
C LEU A 555 -19.12 -50.29 -0.69
N ASP A 556 -18.75 -51.30 -1.49
CA ASP A 556 -19.58 -52.50 -1.65
C ASP A 556 -19.63 -53.35 -0.36
N ARG A 557 -18.50 -53.44 0.38
CA ARG A 557 -18.47 -54.05 1.72
C ARG A 557 -19.34 -53.28 2.72
N ASP A 558 -19.28 -51.96 2.70
CA ASP A 558 -20.13 -51.12 3.56
C ASP A 558 -21.61 -51.30 3.23
N VAL A 559 -21.97 -51.35 1.94
CA VAL A 559 -23.36 -51.62 1.51
C VAL A 559 -23.81 -53.02 1.95
N GLN A 560 -22.94 -54.04 1.88
CA GLN A 560 -23.25 -55.37 2.38
C GLN A 560 -23.46 -55.37 3.91
N PHE A 561 -22.66 -54.62 4.67
CA PHE A 561 -22.84 -54.47 6.11
C PHE A 561 -24.16 -53.77 6.46
N LEU A 562 -24.45 -52.65 5.79
CA LEU A 562 -25.71 -51.93 5.98
C LEU A 562 -26.93 -52.81 5.64
N ARG A 563 -26.83 -53.66 4.60
CA ARG A 563 -27.88 -54.64 4.28
C ARG A 563 -28.06 -55.68 5.38
N LEU A 564 -26.97 -56.20 5.94
CA LEU A 564 -27.05 -57.16 7.06
C LEU A 564 -27.73 -56.52 8.29
N GLU A 565 -27.47 -55.24 8.55
CA GLU A 565 -28.14 -54.50 9.61
C GLU A 565 -29.62 -54.24 9.29
N LEU A 566 -29.94 -53.87 8.05
CA LEU A 566 -31.31 -53.72 7.57
C LEU A 566 -32.09 -55.04 7.66
N ASP A 567 -31.49 -56.16 7.23
CA ASP A 567 -32.10 -57.48 7.27
C ASP A 567 -32.41 -57.89 8.72
N LYS A 568 -31.51 -57.62 9.68
CA LYS A 568 -31.78 -57.86 11.12
C LYS A 568 -32.97 -57.04 11.62
N LEU A 569 -33.09 -55.78 11.23
CA LEU A 569 -34.22 -54.93 11.59
C LEU A 569 -35.51 -55.42 10.92
N GLN A 570 -35.48 -55.78 9.64
CA GLN A 570 -36.64 -56.35 8.94
C GLN A 570 -37.10 -57.69 9.55
N THR A 571 -36.16 -58.51 10.05
CA THR A 571 -36.49 -59.76 10.74
C THR A 571 -37.18 -59.48 12.08
N LYS A 572 -36.68 -58.53 12.88
CA LYS A 572 -37.36 -58.07 14.09
C LYS A 572 -38.74 -57.44 13.83
N ASP A 573 -38.92 -56.79 12.67
CA ASP A 573 -40.20 -56.18 12.27
C ASP A 573 -41.26 -57.26 12.02
N LYS A 574 -40.86 -58.32 11.31
CA LYS A 574 -41.71 -59.51 11.07
C LYS A 574 -42.09 -60.23 12.37
N ASP A 575 -41.21 -60.21 13.37
CA ASP A 575 -41.47 -60.78 14.70
C ASP A 575 -42.30 -59.85 15.62
N GLY A 576 -42.70 -58.66 15.16
CA GLY A 576 -43.52 -57.70 15.89
C GLY A 576 -42.79 -57.01 17.07
N LYS A 577 -41.45 -57.02 17.09
CA LYS A 577 -40.63 -56.55 18.23
C LYS A 577 -39.92 -55.22 17.99
N LEU A 578 -40.31 -54.45 16.97
CA LEU A 578 -39.59 -53.24 16.58
C LEU A 578 -39.96 -52.02 17.42
N THR A 579 -38.96 -51.29 17.92
CA THR A 579 -39.16 -50.00 18.59
C THR A 579 -39.32 -48.84 17.60
N GLN A 580 -39.88 -47.71 18.05
CA GLN A 580 -40.08 -46.52 17.20
C GLN A 580 -38.76 -45.92 16.69
N ALA A 581 -37.70 -45.96 17.50
CA ALA A 581 -36.36 -45.54 17.09
C ALA A 581 -35.74 -46.48 16.04
N GLU A 582 -35.97 -47.79 16.15
CA GLU A 582 -35.52 -48.78 15.15
C GLU A 582 -36.29 -48.64 13.81
N LYS A 583 -37.54 -48.17 13.81
CA LYS A 583 -38.29 -47.86 12.57
C LYS A 583 -37.65 -46.68 11.82
N ILE A 584 -37.28 -45.62 12.53
CA ILE A 584 -36.58 -44.47 11.95
C ILE A 584 -35.23 -44.92 11.37
N LYS A 585 -34.47 -45.70 12.13
CA LYS A 585 -33.19 -46.26 11.68
C LYS A 585 -33.33 -47.16 10.44
N MET A 586 -34.41 -47.93 10.34
CA MET A 586 -34.69 -48.78 9.18
C MET A 586 -34.96 -47.94 7.91
N ILE A 587 -35.69 -46.83 8.05
CA ILE A 587 -35.94 -45.88 6.95
C ILE A 587 -34.63 -45.24 6.51
N GLU A 588 -33.83 -44.73 7.45
CA GLU A 588 -32.51 -44.13 7.18
C GLU A 588 -31.56 -45.12 6.49
N LEU A 589 -31.48 -46.37 6.96
CA LEU A 589 -30.65 -47.41 6.34
C LEU A 589 -31.11 -47.76 4.93
N THR A 590 -32.42 -47.83 4.70
CA THR A 590 -32.99 -48.10 3.37
C THR A 590 -32.67 -46.96 2.41
N GLU A 591 -32.79 -45.72 2.87
CA GLU A 591 -32.46 -44.52 2.09
C GLU A 591 -30.95 -44.46 1.78
N GLN A 592 -30.08 -44.71 2.76
CA GLN A 592 -28.63 -44.78 2.58
C GLN A 592 -28.21 -45.87 1.58
N ILE A 593 -28.78 -47.08 1.67
CA ILE A 593 -28.51 -48.18 0.74
C ILE A 593 -29.02 -47.84 -0.66
N SER A 594 -30.20 -47.23 -0.79
CA SER A 594 -30.78 -46.86 -2.08
C SER A 594 -29.97 -45.76 -2.77
N THR A 595 -29.50 -44.77 -2.01
CA THR A 595 -28.67 -43.67 -2.48
C THR A 595 -27.32 -44.19 -2.97
N ARG A 596 -26.66 -45.04 -2.17
CA ARG A 596 -25.40 -45.69 -2.56
C ARG A 596 -25.57 -46.66 -3.74
N ARG A 597 -26.70 -47.35 -3.87
CA ARG A 597 -26.97 -48.25 -5.02
C ARG A 597 -27.14 -47.50 -6.34
N LYS A 598 -27.74 -46.30 -6.35
CA LYS A 598 -27.84 -45.47 -7.56
C LYS A 598 -26.47 -45.13 -8.14
N THR A 599 -25.46 -45.00 -7.28
CA THR A 599 -24.04 -44.79 -7.60
C THR A 599 -23.38 -46.01 -8.28
N PHE A 600 -23.87 -47.23 -8.01
CA PHE A 600 -23.24 -48.48 -8.46
C PHE A 600 -23.85 -49.12 -9.73
N PHE A 601 -25.12 -48.89 -10.05
CA PHE A 601 -25.86 -49.77 -11.00
C PHE A 601 -26.68 -49.08 -12.09
N ILE A 602 -26.47 -47.79 -12.38
CA ILE A 602 -27.08 -47.17 -13.56
C ILE A 602 -26.06 -47.19 -14.73
N GLY A 603 -26.06 -48.33 -15.43
CA GLY A 603 -25.45 -48.67 -16.73
C GLY A 603 -24.55 -47.70 -17.49
#